data_AF-A0A9E5NLD0-F1
#
_entry.id   AF-A0A9E5NLD0-F1
#
_cell.length_a   1.000
_cell.length_b   1.000
_cell.length_c   1.000
_cell.angle_alpha   90.00
_cell.angle_beta   90.00
_cell.angle_gamma   90.00
#
_symmetry.space_group_name_H-M   'P 1'
#
loop_
_entity.id
_entity.type
_entity.pdbx_description
1 polymer ?
#
loop_
_entity_poly.entity_id
_entity_poly.type
_entity_poly.pdbx_seq_one_letter_code
_entity_poly.pdbx_strand_id
1 'polypeptide(L)' 'RRIYDSVRSDGRNVLFPHEAVAVVQAYGVNAPPSKLAKNAEEAVDFAEEIGYPVVMKIVSPDI' A
#
# COMPACT_ATOMS: atom_id res chain seq x y z
N ARG A 1 1.19 15.26 -4.16
CA ARG A 1 -0.13 15.85 -4.51
C ARG A 1 -1.04 14.83 -5.18
N ARG A 2 -0.63 14.18 -6.27
CA ARG A 2 -1.41 13.13 -6.98
C ARG A 2 -2.13 12.10 -6.08
N ILE A 3 -1.48 11.60 -5.02
CA ILE A 3 -2.10 10.65 -4.07
C ILE A 3 -3.33 11.27 -3.39
N TYR A 4 -3.21 12.48 -2.85
CA TYR A 4 -4.33 13.16 -2.20
C TYR A 4 -5.45 13.52 -3.17
N ASP A 5 -5.11 13.85 -4.42
CA ASP A 5 -6.09 14.15 -5.45
C ASP A 5 -6.93 12.90 -5.79
N SER A 6 -6.27 11.74 -5.91
CA SER A 6 -6.93 10.43 -6.12
C SER A 6 -7.84 10.04 -4.94
N VAL A 7 -7.34 10.19 -3.71
CA VAL A 7 -8.11 9.85 -2.50
C VAL A 7 -9.38 10.68 -2.41
N ARG A 8 -9.28 11.98 -2.74
CA ARG A 8 -10.43 12.89 -2.76
C ARG A 8 -11.41 12.58 -3.90
N SER A 9 -10.92 12.21 -5.09
CA SER A 9 -11.81 11.80 -6.19
C SER A 9 -12.58 10.52 -5.88
N ASP A 10 -11.99 9.63 -5.08
CA ASP A 10 -12.64 8.42 -4.58
C ASP A 10 -13.64 8.70 -3.44
N GLY A 11 -13.82 9.97 -3.03
CA GLY A 11 -14.66 10.35 -1.89
C GLY A 11 -14.14 9.90 -0.52
N ARG A 12 -12.87 9.45 -0.46
CA ARG A 12 -12.23 8.96 0.76
C ARG A 12 -11.58 10.11 1.51
N ASN A 13 -11.61 10.02 2.85
CA ASN A 13 -10.85 10.90 3.74
C ASN A 13 -9.67 10.18 4.43
N VAL A 14 -9.43 8.92 4.07
CA VAL A 14 -8.37 8.07 4.61
C VAL A 14 -7.49 7.54 3.50
N LEU A 15 -6.18 7.46 3.76
CA LEU A 15 -5.21 6.83 2.87
C LEU A 15 -5.23 5.32 3.09
N PHE A 16 -5.19 4.56 2.00
CA PHE A 16 -4.85 3.14 2.08
C PHE A 16 -3.37 2.96 2.44
N PRO A 17 -2.98 1.78 2.97
CA PRO A 17 -1.63 1.59 3.47
C PRO A 17 -0.53 1.86 2.43
N HIS A 18 -0.74 1.46 1.17
CA HIS A 18 0.23 1.70 0.10
C HIS A 18 0.36 3.19 -0.25
N GLU A 19 -0.73 3.95 -0.16
CA GLU A 19 -0.74 5.41 -0.34
C GLU A 19 -0.02 6.12 0.81
N ALA A 20 -0.25 5.66 2.05
CA ALA A 20 0.38 6.21 3.24
C ALA A 20 1.90 6.00 3.22
N VAL A 21 2.37 4.80 2.87
CA VAL A 21 3.81 4.49 2.72
C VAL A 21 4.46 5.41 1.69
N ALA A 22 3.82 5.58 0.52
CA ALA A 22 4.34 6.47 -0.53
C ALA A 22 4.41 7.94 -0.06
N VAL A 23 3.44 8.41 0.73
CA VAL A 23 3.48 9.75 1.32
C VAL A 23 4.66 9.89 2.27
N VAL A 24 4.80 9.01 3.28
CA VAL A 24 5.85 9.18 4.29
C VAL A 24 7.26 9.06 3.69
N GLN A 25 7.45 8.17 2.71
CA GLN A 25 8.70 8.06 1.96
C GLN A 25 9.02 9.33 1.18
N ALA A 26 8.02 10.00 0.57
CA ALA A 26 8.21 11.28 -0.11
C ALA A 26 8.67 12.42 0.84
N TYR A 27 8.43 12.27 2.15
CA TYR A 27 8.92 13.17 3.19
C TYR A 27 10.24 12.68 3.85
N GLY A 28 10.88 11.64 3.30
CA GLY A 28 12.16 11.13 3.79
C GLY A 28 12.06 10.18 4.98
N VAL A 29 10.86 9.76 5.38
CA VAL A 29 10.68 8.76 6.43
C VAL A 29 10.84 7.38 5.82
N ASN A 30 11.80 6.60 6.34
CA ASN A 30 11.98 5.23 5.91
C ASN A 30 10.79 4.37 6.36
N ALA A 31 10.27 3.55 5.45
CA ALA A 31 9.14 2.66 5.69
C ALA A 31 9.45 1.29 5.11
N PRO A 32 8.97 0.19 5.74
CA PRO A 32 9.15 -1.14 5.21
C PRO A 32 8.58 -1.27 3.79
N PRO A 33 9.22 -2.06 2.90
CA PRO A 33 8.68 -2.32 1.57
C PRO A 33 7.31 -2.98 1.67
N SER A 34 6.36 -2.52 0.85
CA SER A 34 5.01 -3.09 0.79
C SER A 34 4.43 -2.98 -0.61
N LYS A 35 3.64 -3.97 -1.01
CA LYS A 35 2.95 -4.02 -2.30
C LYS A 35 1.48 -4.40 -2.12
N LEU A 36 0.62 -3.91 -3.02
CA LEU A 36 -0.80 -4.25 -3.06
C LEU A 36 -0.99 -5.38 -4.07
N ALA A 37 -1.26 -6.59 -3.60
CA ALA A 37 -1.64 -7.72 -4.44
C ALA A 37 -3.15 -7.70 -4.71
N LYS A 38 -3.55 -7.99 -5.94
CA LYS A 38 -4.96 -8.10 -6.36
C LYS A 38 -5.45 -9.54 -6.47
N ASN A 39 -4.54 -10.49 -6.44
CA ASN A 39 -4.81 -11.92 -6.50
C ASN A 39 -3.70 -12.70 -5.79
N ALA A 40 -3.87 -14.02 -5.67
CA ALA A 40 -2.93 -14.87 -4.96
C ALA A 40 -1.57 -15.00 -5.66
N GLU A 41 -1.55 -14.99 -6.99
CA GLU A 41 -0.32 -15.10 -7.80
C GLU A 41 0.58 -13.88 -7.56
N GLU A 42 0.03 -12.67 -7.69
CA GLU A 42 0.74 -11.43 -7.38
C GLU A 42 1.24 -11.40 -5.92
N ALA A 43 0.48 -11.96 -4.99
CA ALA A 43 0.88 -12.00 -3.59
C ALA A 43 2.13 -12.88 -3.37
N VAL A 44 2.22 -14.01 -4.08
CA VAL A 44 3.40 -14.90 -4.04
C VAL A 44 4.59 -14.21 -4.68
N ASP A 45 4.45 -13.63 -5.87
CA ASP A 45 5.51 -12.92 -6.57
C ASP A 45 6.10 -11.79 -5.70
N PHE A 46 5.22 -11.02 -5.05
CA PHE A 46 5.65 -9.93 -4.16
C PHE A 46 6.34 -10.44 -2.90
N ALA A 47 5.91 -11.59 -2.36
CA ALA A 47 6.56 -12.17 -1.19
C ALA A 47 7.97 -12.67 -1.51
N GLU A 48 8.18 -13.25 -2.70
CA GLU A 48 9.50 -13.66 -3.17
C GLU A 48 10.43 -12.46 -3.41
N GLU A 49 9.92 -11.38 -4.00
CA GLU A 49 10.71 -10.16 -4.23
C GLU A 49 11.10 -9.44 -2.94
N ILE A 50 10.17 -9.37 -1.97
CA ILE A 50 10.43 -8.73 -0.67
C ILE A 50 11.34 -9.61 0.21
N GLY A 51 11.19 -10.93 0.11
CA GLY A 51 11.87 -11.90 0.95
C GLY A 51 11.07 -12.27 2.21
N TYR A 52 11.09 -13.56 2.55
CA TYR A 52 10.37 -14.10 3.70
C TYR A 52 11.11 -13.86 5.03
N PRO A 53 10.39 -13.80 6.17
CA PRO A 53 8.93 -13.91 6.30
C PRO A 53 8.20 -12.61 5.98
N VAL A 54 7.00 -12.73 5.39
CA VAL A 54 6.13 -11.59 5.07
C VAL A 54 4.84 -11.61 5.89
N VAL A 55 4.18 -10.45 5.94
CA VAL A 55 2.83 -10.30 6.51
C VAL A 55 1.85 -9.87 5.43
N MET A 56 0.60 -10.33 5.54
CA MET A 56 -0.48 -9.96 4.64
C MET A 56 -1.58 -9.25 5.41
N LYS A 57 -2.13 -8.18 4.83
CA LYS A 57 -3.26 -7.44 5.38
C LYS A 57 -4.28 -7.15 4.30
N ILE A 58 -5.55 -7.18 4.67
CA ILE A 58 -6.65 -6.81 3.78
C ILE A 58 -6.62 -5.29 3.58
N VAL A 59 -6.89 -4.86 2.35
CA VAL A 59 -7.13 -3.44 2.03
C VAL A 59 -8.59 -3.34 1.60
N SER A 60 -9.44 -2.88 2.50
CA SER A 60 -10.86 -2.64 2.25
C SER A 60 -11.24 -1.22 2.66
N PRO A 61 -12.12 -0.52 1.93
CA PRO A 61 -12.71 0.72 2.40
C PRO A 61 -13.61 0.52 3.63
N ASP A 62 -14.19 -0.68 3.76
CA ASP A 62 -15.24 -0.99 4.72
C ASP A 62 -14.72 -1.62 6.02
N ILE A 63 -13.49 -2.15 6.02
CA ILE A 63 -12.86 -2.87 7.14
C ILE A 63 -11.35 -2.61 7.17
#